data_AF-H0YLV2-F1
#
_entry.id   AF-H0YLV2-F1
#
_cell.length_a   1.000
_cell.length_b   1.000
_cell.length_c   1.000
_cell.angle_alpha   90.00
_cell.angle_beta   90.00
_cell.angle_gamma   90.00
#
_symmetry.space_group_name_H-M   'P 1'
#
loop_
_entity.id
_entity.type
_entity.pdbx_description
1 polymer ?
#
loop_
_entity_poly.entity_id
_entity_poly.type
_entity_poly.pdbx_seq_one_letter_code
_entity_poly.pdbx_strand_id
1 'polypeptide(L)'
;MSDPEMGWVPEPPTMTLGASRVELRVSCHGLLDRDTLTKPHPCVLLKLYSDEQWVEVERTEVLRSCSSPVFSRVLALEYFFEEKQPLQFHVFDAEDGATSPRNDTFLGSTECTLGQIVSQTKVTKPLLLKNGKTAGKSTITIVAEEVSGTNDYVQLTFRAYKLDNKDLFSKSDPFMEIYKTNEDQSDQLVWRTEVVKNNLNPSWEPFRLSLHSLCSCDVHRPLKFL
;
A
#
# COMPACT_ATOMS: atom_id res chain seq x y z
N MET A 1 1.37 12.76 -43.26
CA MET A 1 0.61 11.92 -42.33
C MET A 1 1.64 11.35 -41.37
N SER A 2 1.76 11.98 -40.22
CA SER A 2 2.72 11.62 -39.17
C SER A 2 2.02 10.63 -38.26
N ASP A 3 2.62 9.45 -38.06
CA ASP A 3 2.16 8.49 -37.06
C ASP A 3 2.14 9.14 -35.68
N PRO A 4 1.09 8.93 -34.86
CA PRO A 4 1.09 9.43 -33.50
C PRO A 4 2.13 8.62 -32.69
N GLU A 5 3.05 9.34 -32.05
CA GLU A 5 3.99 8.77 -31.09
C GLU A 5 3.23 7.93 -30.06
N MET A 6 3.39 6.60 -30.15
CA MET A 6 2.95 5.69 -29.10
C MET A 6 3.73 6.06 -27.84
N GLY A 7 2.99 6.57 -26.85
CA GLY A 7 3.52 6.88 -25.53
C GLY A 7 4.28 5.67 -24.99
N TRP A 8 5.49 5.93 -24.50
CA TRP A 8 6.38 4.98 -23.85
C TRP A 8 5.60 4.00 -22.97
N VAL A 9 5.56 2.72 -23.37
CA VAL A 9 5.11 1.62 -22.53
C VAL A 9 6.34 1.16 -21.76
N PRO A 10 6.38 1.25 -20.42
CA PRO A 10 7.49 0.70 -19.68
C PRO A 10 7.55 -0.81 -19.95
N GLU A 11 8.71 -1.29 -20.40
CA GLU A 11 8.96 -2.72 -20.53
C GLU A 11 8.68 -3.40 -19.19
N PRO A 12 8.03 -4.58 -19.19
CA PRO A 12 7.82 -5.31 -17.95
C PRO A 12 9.19 -5.61 -17.32
N PRO A 13 9.37 -5.40 -16.00
CA PRO A 13 10.62 -5.77 -15.33
C PRO A 13 10.97 -7.22 -15.68
N THR A 14 12.18 -7.42 -16.21
CA THR A 14 12.74 -8.74 -16.47
C THR A 14 12.84 -9.49 -15.16
N MET A 15 12.13 -10.61 -15.02
CA MET A 15 12.27 -11.47 -13.85
C MET A 15 13.68 -12.06 -13.82
N THR A 16 14.39 -11.87 -12.72
CA THR A 16 15.71 -12.49 -12.51
C THR A 16 15.56 -14.02 -12.48
N LEU A 17 16.43 -14.75 -13.18
CA LEU A 17 16.38 -16.21 -13.22
C LEU A 17 16.55 -16.78 -11.80
N GLY A 18 15.60 -17.60 -11.35
CA GLY A 18 15.59 -18.18 -10.00
C GLY A 18 14.80 -17.38 -8.97
N ALA A 19 14.31 -16.18 -9.32
CA ALA A 19 13.46 -15.38 -8.46
C ALA A 19 11.96 -15.62 -8.74
N SER A 20 11.15 -15.65 -7.68
CA SER A 20 9.71 -15.44 -7.77
C SER A 20 9.38 -13.99 -7.41
N ARG A 21 8.39 -13.39 -8.05
CA ARG A 21 7.89 -12.07 -7.64
C ARG A 21 6.87 -12.23 -6.52
N VAL A 22 7.04 -11.48 -5.44
CA VAL A 22 6.14 -11.47 -4.29
C VAL A 22 5.58 -10.06 -4.09
N GLU A 23 4.27 -9.98 -3.89
CA GLU A 23 3.55 -8.76 -3.53
C GLU A 23 3.25 -8.75 -2.02
N LEU A 24 3.74 -7.73 -1.32
CA LEU A 24 3.48 -7.54 0.10
C LEU A 24 2.41 -6.46 0.32
N ARG A 25 1.36 -6.83 1.06
CA ARG A 25 0.31 -5.93 1.53
C ARG A 25 0.49 -5.66 3.01
N VAL A 26 0.39 -4.40 3.40
CA VAL A 26 0.70 -3.96 4.76
C VAL A 26 -0.51 -3.29 5.39
N SER A 27 -0.73 -3.57 6.67
CA SER A 27 -1.64 -2.81 7.52
C SER A 27 -1.04 -2.60 8.89
N CYS A 28 -1.49 -1.56 9.60
CA CYS A 28 -1.15 -1.37 11.01
C CYS A 28 -2.42 -1.31 11.86
N HIS A 29 -2.27 -1.57 13.15
CA HIS A 29 -3.36 -1.47 14.10
C HIS A 29 -2.88 -0.84 15.40
N GLY A 30 -3.69 0.07 15.95
CA GLY A 30 -3.43 0.74 17.22
C GLY A 30 -2.16 1.58 17.24
N LEU A 31 -1.85 2.28 16.14
CA LEU A 31 -0.78 3.27 16.10
C LEU A 31 -1.02 4.36 17.15
N LEU A 32 0.07 4.87 17.73
CA LEU A 32 0.00 5.94 18.72
C LEU A 32 -0.50 7.24 18.07
N ASP A 33 -1.42 7.90 18.76
CA ASP A 33 -1.91 9.22 18.37
C ASP A 33 -0.84 10.30 18.62
N ARG A 34 -0.91 11.39 17.87
CA ARG A 34 -0.02 12.56 18.03
C ARG A 34 -0.25 13.23 19.38
N ASP A 35 -1.52 13.35 19.75
CA ASP A 35 -2.00 13.81 21.06
C ASP A 35 -3.38 13.18 21.36
N THR A 36 -4.06 13.62 22.43
CA THR A 36 -5.36 13.05 22.86
C THR A 36 -6.52 13.27 21.88
N LEU A 37 -6.37 14.16 20.90
CA LEU A 37 -7.43 14.56 19.97
C LEU A 37 -7.04 14.33 18.50
N THR A 38 -5.75 14.14 18.19
CA THR A 38 -5.26 14.07 16.82
C THR A 38 -4.64 12.70 16.47
N LYS A 39 -5.28 12.02 15.52
CA LYS A 39 -4.82 10.75 14.94
C LYS A 39 -3.63 10.97 13.99
N PRO A 40 -2.74 9.99 13.83
CA PRO A 40 -1.57 10.13 12.96
C PRO A 40 -1.95 10.08 11.47
N HIS A 41 -0.99 10.40 10.62
CA HIS A 41 -1.03 10.26 9.16
C HIS A 41 -0.04 9.19 8.72
N PRO A 42 -0.32 7.91 8.98
CA PRO A 42 0.66 6.87 8.82
C PRO A 42 1.07 6.62 7.36
N CYS A 43 2.35 6.30 7.18
CA CYS A 43 2.90 5.64 6.01
C CYS A 43 3.95 4.60 6.43
N VAL A 44 4.24 3.64 5.56
CA VAL A 44 5.24 2.59 5.78
C VAL A 44 6.34 2.70 4.74
N LEU A 45 7.58 2.69 5.22
CA LEU A 45 8.81 2.60 4.43
C LEU A 45 9.38 1.18 4.56
N LEU A 46 9.51 0.49 3.43
CA LEU A 46 10.18 -0.80 3.35
C LEU A 46 11.65 -0.61 3.00
N LYS A 47 12.51 -1.31 3.74
CA LYS A 47 13.93 -1.45 3.45
C LYS A 47 14.33 -2.91 3.30
N LEU A 48 15.25 -3.16 2.38
CA LEU A 48 15.90 -4.45 2.17
C LEU A 48 17.37 -4.29 2.56
N TYR A 49 17.92 -5.28 3.27
CA TYR A 49 19.34 -5.33 3.55
C TYR A 49 20.07 -5.97 2.36
N SER A 50 20.90 -5.20 1.66
CA SER A 50 21.74 -5.62 0.52
C SER A 50 23.08 -4.92 0.61
N ASP A 51 24.17 -5.57 0.17
CA ASP A 51 25.51 -4.97 0.12
C ASP A 51 25.95 -4.31 1.43
N GLU A 52 25.71 -5.01 2.54
CA GLU A 52 26.00 -4.58 3.92
C GLU A 52 25.25 -3.32 4.41
N GLN A 53 24.24 -2.85 3.67
CA GLN A 53 23.48 -1.65 3.98
C GLN A 53 21.96 -1.85 3.85
N TRP A 54 21.21 -1.01 4.57
CA TRP A 54 19.76 -0.95 4.41
C TRP A 54 19.39 0.00 3.28
N VAL A 55 18.79 -0.55 2.22
CA VAL A 55 18.34 0.20 1.04
C VAL A 55 16.83 0.42 1.11
N GLU A 56 16.38 1.66 0.91
CA GLU A 56 14.96 1.97 0.76
C GLU A 56 14.44 1.38 -0.55
N VAL A 57 13.43 0.51 -0.43
CA VAL A 57 12.81 -0.16 -1.58
C VAL A 57 11.62 0.66 -2.06
N GLU A 58 10.65 0.88 -1.18
CA GLU A 58 9.39 1.53 -1.53
C GLU A 58 8.65 2.07 -0.29
N ARG A 59 7.72 2.99 -0.52
CA ARG A 59 6.82 3.56 0.48
C ARG A 59 5.36 3.34 0.12
N THR A 60 4.51 3.19 1.13
CA THR A 60 3.05 3.22 0.95
C THR A 60 2.55 4.66 0.78
N GLU A 61 1.27 4.80 0.43
CA GLU A 61 0.59 6.08 0.56
C GLU A 61 0.50 6.53 2.03
N VAL A 62 0.21 7.83 2.22
CA VAL A 62 -0.09 8.43 3.52
C VAL A 62 -1.60 8.39 3.74
N LEU A 63 -2.05 7.77 4.82
CA LEU A 63 -3.48 7.77 5.19
C LEU A 63 -3.74 8.80 6.27
N ARG A 64 -4.62 9.78 6.00
CA ARG A 64 -4.89 10.85 6.96
C ARG A 64 -5.74 10.39 8.13
N SER A 65 -5.43 10.93 9.31
CA SER A 65 -6.14 10.76 10.57
C SER A 65 -6.57 9.30 10.87
N CYS A 66 -5.64 8.36 10.74
CA CYS A 66 -5.92 6.92 10.85
C CYS A 66 -4.92 6.20 11.78
N SER A 67 -5.41 5.59 12.86
CA SER A 67 -4.56 4.81 13.78
C SER A 67 -4.53 3.31 13.45
N SER A 68 -5.34 2.83 12.50
CA SER A 68 -5.35 1.44 12.05
C SER A 68 -5.40 1.36 10.51
N PRO A 69 -4.35 1.85 9.83
CA PRO A 69 -4.32 1.96 8.37
C PRO A 69 -4.32 0.58 7.70
N VAL A 70 -5.10 0.45 6.63
CA VAL A 70 -4.93 -0.58 5.60
C VAL A 70 -4.47 0.12 4.33
N PHE A 71 -3.24 -0.16 3.93
CA PHE A 71 -2.61 0.47 2.77
C PHE A 71 -3.00 -0.27 1.50
N SER A 72 -3.32 0.49 0.46
CA SER A 72 -3.63 -0.01 -0.87
C SER A 72 -2.39 -0.22 -1.73
N ARG A 73 -1.31 0.55 -1.50
CA ARG A 73 -0.03 0.36 -2.18
C ARG A 73 0.54 -1.02 -1.84
N VAL A 74 0.81 -1.79 -2.87
CA VAL A 74 1.48 -3.09 -2.79
C VAL A 74 2.98 -2.88 -2.92
N LEU A 75 3.76 -3.52 -2.04
CA LEU A 75 5.21 -3.45 -2.04
C LEU A 75 5.76 -4.73 -2.70
N ALA A 76 6.25 -4.61 -3.93
CA ALA A 76 6.69 -5.77 -4.71
C ALA A 76 8.21 -6.01 -4.58
N LEU A 77 8.61 -7.27 -4.42
CA LEU A 77 10.01 -7.70 -4.28
C LEU A 77 10.27 -8.94 -5.13
N GLU A 78 11.53 -9.11 -5.55
CA GLU A 78 12.04 -10.40 -6.01
C GLU A 78 12.41 -11.27 -4.80
N TYR A 79 11.92 -12.50 -4.78
CA TYR A 79 12.18 -13.50 -3.74
C TYR A 79 13.12 -14.58 -4.29
N PHE A 80 14.25 -14.74 -3.62
CA PHE A 80 15.24 -15.79 -3.89
C PHE A 80 15.20 -16.78 -2.72
N PHE A 81 14.83 -18.04 -2.98
CA PHE A 81 14.61 -19.02 -1.91
C PHE A 81 15.91 -19.43 -1.20
N GLU A 82 17.02 -19.34 -1.92
CA GLU A 82 18.38 -19.64 -1.48
C GLU A 82 19.03 -18.47 -0.71
N GLU A 83 18.43 -17.28 -0.74
CA GLU A 83 18.97 -16.09 -0.09
C GLU A 83 18.21 -15.73 1.18
N LYS A 84 18.98 -15.32 2.20
CA LYS A 84 18.39 -14.63 3.34
C LYS A 84 18.22 -13.16 2.94
N GLN A 85 16.98 -12.73 2.76
CA GLN A 85 16.62 -11.35 2.44
C GLN A 85 15.98 -10.67 3.68
N PRO A 86 16.74 -9.95 4.53
CA PRO A 86 16.21 -9.23 5.68
C PRO A 86 15.46 -7.98 5.25
N LEU A 87 14.26 -7.80 5.80
CA LEU A 87 13.40 -6.65 5.58
C LEU A 87 13.22 -5.87 6.88
N GLN A 88 13.13 -4.55 6.74
CA GLN A 88 12.79 -3.64 7.81
C GLN A 88 11.65 -2.75 7.37
N PHE A 89 10.60 -2.69 8.18
CA PHE A 89 9.42 -1.86 7.94
C PHE A 89 9.43 -0.72 8.96
N HIS A 90 9.55 0.52 8.50
CA HIS A 90 9.47 1.72 9.33
C HIS A 90 8.12 2.38 9.15
N VAL A 91 7.42 2.63 10.24
CA VAL A 91 6.15 3.35 10.24
C VAL A 91 6.42 4.78 10.68
N PHE A 92 5.97 5.72 9.86
CA PHE A 92 6.08 7.14 10.13
C PHE A 92 4.72 7.81 10.16
N ASP A 93 4.66 8.92 10.86
CA ASP A 93 3.56 9.87 10.86
C ASP A 93 3.95 11.08 10.02
N ALA A 94 3.34 11.21 8.84
CA ALA A 94 3.69 12.25 7.88
C ALA A 94 3.10 13.61 8.26
N GLU A 95 3.91 14.67 8.23
CA GLU A 95 3.41 16.02 8.50
C GLU A 95 2.44 16.49 7.40
N ASP A 96 1.44 17.29 7.79
CA ASP A 96 0.51 17.89 6.84
C ASP A 96 1.23 18.84 5.89
N GLY A 97 1.23 18.53 4.59
CA GLY A 97 1.73 19.44 3.55
C GLY A 97 3.25 19.56 3.46
N ALA A 98 4.02 18.65 4.06
CA ALA A 98 5.47 18.65 3.94
C ALA A 98 5.89 18.33 2.49
N THR A 99 6.66 19.24 1.89
CA THR A 99 7.31 19.07 0.58
C THR A 99 8.57 18.19 0.65
N SER A 100 8.96 17.72 1.84
CA SER A 100 10.12 16.85 2.01
C SER A 100 9.87 15.76 3.08
N PRO A 101 10.27 14.49 2.83
CA PRO A 101 10.12 13.35 3.76
C PRO A 101 10.96 13.42 5.06
N ARG A 102 11.59 14.56 5.36
CA ARG A 102 12.62 14.68 6.42
C ARG A 102 12.06 14.97 7.81
N ASN A 103 10.80 15.42 7.91
CA ASN A 103 10.19 15.78 9.19
C ASN A 103 9.22 14.71 9.74
N ASP A 104 9.03 13.59 9.04
CA ASP A 104 8.05 12.59 9.46
C ASP A 104 8.43 11.99 10.83
N THR A 105 7.45 11.90 11.74
CA THR A 105 7.68 11.41 13.10
C THR A 105 7.70 9.88 13.09
N PHE A 106 8.76 9.28 13.62
CA PHE A 106 8.89 7.82 13.69
C PHE A 106 7.93 7.22 14.72
N LEU A 107 7.01 6.36 14.26
CA LEU A 107 6.03 5.67 15.10
C LEU A 107 6.50 4.30 15.57
N GLY A 108 7.38 3.65 14.81
CA GLY A 108 7.95 2.37 15.18
C GLY A 108 8.46 1.57 13.98
N SER A 109 9.10 0.45 14.25
CA SER A 109 9.61 -0.44 13.20
C SER A 109 9.50 -1.91 13.58
N THR A 110 9.57 -2.78 12.58
CA THR A 110 9.77 -4.21 12.79
C THR A 110 10.74 -4.77 11.76
N GLU A 111 11.36 -5.89 12.10
CA GLU A 111 12.26 -6.64 11.21
C GLU A 111 11.80 -8.09 11.09
N CYS A 112 11.89 -8.62 9.87
CA CYS A 112 11.66 -10.02 9.51
C CYS A 112 12.32 -10.32 8.18
N THR A 113 12.42 -11.59 7.78
CA THR A 113 12.95 -11.93 6.45
C THR A 113 11.81 -12.12 5.45
N LEU A 114 12.06 -11.86 4.16
CA LEU A 114 11.06 -12.12 3.11
C LEU A 114 10.60 -13.58 3.15
N GLY A 115 11.54 -14.52 3.29
CA GLY A 115 11.20 -15.95 3.42
C GLY A 115 10.29 -16.30 4.61
N GLN A 116 10.39 -15.57 5.74
CA GLN A 116 9.44 -15.75 6.86
C GLN A 116 8.02 -15.33 6.48
N ILE A 117 7.87 -14.24 5.74
CA ILE A 117 6.56 -13.72 5.34
C ILE A 117 5.95 -14.63 4.27
N VAL A 118 6.74 -15.03 3.27
CA VAL A 118 6.31 -15.95 2.19
C VAL A 118 5.88 -17.30 2.77
N SER A 119 6.66 -17.89 3.69
CA SER A 119 6.31 -19.18 4.28
C SER A 119 5.06 -19.16 5.16
N GLN A 120 4.78 -18.06 5.86
CA GLN A 120 3.62 -17.94 6.75
C GLN A 120 2.40 -17.32 6.06
N THR A 121 2.56 -16.77 4.86
CA THR A 121 1.63 -15.94 4.06
C THR A 121 1.11 -14.68 4.77
N LYS A 122 1.06 -14.66 6.11
CA LYS A 122 0.65 -13.55 6.95
C LYS A 122 1.47 -13.53 8.23
N VAL A 123 2.12 -12.40 8.51
CA VAL A 123 2.90 -12.16 9.72
C VAL A 123 2.39 -10.91 10.42
N THR A 124 2.07 -11.01 11.70
CA THR A 124 1.74 -9.85 12.55
C THR A 124 2.83 -9.69 13.61
N LYS A 125 3.41 -8.49 13.71
CA LYS A 125 4.48 -8.17 14.65
C LYS A 125 4.20 -6.88 15.42
N PRO A 126 4.69 -6.75 16.67
CA PRO A 126 4.68 -5.47 17.37
C PRO A 126 5.62 -4.48 16.68
N LEU A 127 5.27 -3.20 16.74
CA LEU A 127 6.17 -2.12 16.37
C LEU A 127 7.07 -1.76 17.54
N LEU A 128 8.36 -1.56 17.26
CA LEU A 128 9.39 -1.20 18.22
C LEU A 128 9.85 0.24 17.99
N LEU A 129 9.98 0.98 19.09
CA LEU A 129 10.58 2.31 19.11
C LEU A 129 12.11 2.20 18.94
N LYS A 130 12.79 3.34 18.70
CA LYS A 130 14.26 3.39 18.54
C LYS A 130 15.04 2.83 19.75
N ASN A 131 14.42 2.80 20.93
CA ASN A 131 15.01 2.24 22.15
C ASN A 131 14.71 0.74 22.34
N GLY A 132 14.12 0.08 21.34
CA GLY A 132 13.78 -1.34 21.35
C GLY A 132 12.51 -1.70 22.15
N LYS A 133 11.87 -0.74 22.83
CA LYS A 133 10.60 -0.98 23.52
C LYS A 133 9.44 -1.04 22.54
N THR A 134 8.36 -1.73 22.90
CA THR A 134 7.13 -1.73 22.11
C THR A 134 6.51 -0.34 22.04
N ALA A 135 6.06 0.07 20.86
CA ALA A 135 5.28 1.28 20.64
C ALA A 135 3.83 1.04 21.11
N GLY A 136 3.62 1.08 22.43
CA GLY A 136 2.31 0.77 23.02
C GLY A 136 1.80 -0.62 22.62
N LYS A 137 0.58 -0.66 22.05
CA LYS A 137 -0.05 -1.87 21.48
C LYS A 137 0.01 -1.90 19.94
N SER A 138 0.81 -1.02 19.34
CA SER A 138 0.87 -0.88 17.89
C SER A 138 1.46 -2.13 17.24
N THR A 139 0.76 -2.62 16.22
CA THR A 139 1.19 -3.78 15.44
C THR A 139 1.19 -3.45 13.96
N ILE A 140 2.00 -4.19 13.21
CA ILE A 140 2.03 -4.22 11.76
C ILE A 140 1.73 -5.64 11.29
N THR A 141 0.86 -5.77 10.30
CA THR A 141 0.56 -7.04 9.63
C THR A 141 1.03 -6.95 8.19
N ILE A 142 1.77 -7.96 7.75
CA ILE A 142 2.25 -8.11 6.38
C ILE A 142 1.67 -9.40 5.82
N VAL A 143 1.01 -9.30 4.66
CA VAL A 143 0.48 -10.43 3.90
C VAL A 143 1.26 -10.54 2.59
N ALA A 144 1.73 -11.74 2.26
CA ALA A 144 2.41 -12.03 1.01
C ALA A 144 1.50 -12.78 0.04
N GLU A 145 1.44 -12.32 -1.20
CA GLU A 145 0.86 -13.02 -2.35
C GLU A 145 1.98 -13.29 -3.38
N GLU A 146 2.16 -14.53 -3.82
CA GLU A 146 3.08 -14.85 -4.92
C GLU A 146 2.42 -14.48 -6.25
N VAL A 147 3.13 -13.69 -7.06
CA VAL A 147 2.63 -13.27 -8.38
C VAL A 147 2.91 -14.39 -9.38
N SER A 148 1.86 -15.14 -9.71
CA SER A 148 1.91 -16.11 -10.81
C SER A 148 1.30 -15.53 -12.08
N GLY A 149 2.07 -15.52 -13.17
CA GLY A 149 1.57 -15.21 -14.51
C GLY A 149 1.35 -13.72 -14.84
N THR A 150 1.95 -13.30 -15.97
CA THR A 150 1.78 -12.03 -16.70
C THR A 150 1.98 -10.72 -15.93
N ASN A 151 2.59 -9.73 -16.58
CA ASN A 151 2.74 -8.37 -16.04
C ASN A 151 1.64 -7.43 -16.55
N ASP A 152 0.51 -8.00 -16.95
CA ASP A 152 -0.60 -7.28 -17.58
C ASP A 152 -1.28 -6.36 -16.57
N TYR A 153 -1.71 -5.21 -17.06
CA TYR A 153 -2.32 -4.16 -16.25
C TYR A 153 -3.57 -3.61 -16.93
N VAL A 154 -4.45 -3.02 -16.13
CA VAL A 154 -5.55 -2.19 -16.59
C VAL A 154 -5.28 -0.74 -16.21
N GLN A 155 -5.65 0.18 -17.09
CA GLN A 155 -5.70 1.60 -16.79
C GLN A 155 -7.17 2.00 -16.60
N LEU A 156 -7.48 2.57 -15.44
CA LEU A 156 -8.83 2.90 -15.04
C LEU A 156 -8.98 4.40 -14.79
N THR A 157 -10.18 4.92 -15.04
CA THR A 157 -10.55 6.31 -14.74
C THR A 157 -11.98 6.31 -14.24
N PHE A 158 -12.20 6.94 -13.09
CA PHE A 158 -13.50 6.97 -12.44
C PHE A 158 -13.97 8.41 -12.23
N ARG A 159 -15.29 8.59 -12.29
CA ARG A 159 -15.98 9.82 -11.92
C ARG A 159 -17.29 9.48 -11.22
N ALA A 160 -17.69 10.33 -10.29
CA ALA A 160 -19.02 10.28 -9.69
C ALA A 160 -19.78 11.57 -9.99
N TYR A 161 -21.10 11.50 -9.86
CA TYR A 161 -21.99 12.63 -10.16
C TYR A 161 -23.12 12.67 -9.15
N LYS A 162 -23.43 13.87 -8.64
CA LYS A 162 -24.47 14.12 -7.63
C LYS A 162 -24.37 13.19 -6.41
N LEU A 163 -23.17 13.08 -5.85
CA LEU A 163 -22.99 12.42 -4.56
C LEU A 163 -23.79 13.15 -3.48
N ASP A 164 -24.28 12.39 -2.50
CA ASP A 164 -24.94 12.95 -1.33
C ASP A 164 -23.98 13.86 -0.56
N ASN A 165 -24.46 15.04 -0.15
CA ASN A 165 -23.72 15.86 0.80
C ASN A 165 -24.03 15.39 2.22
N LYS A 166 -23.01 14.89 2.93
CA LYS A 166 -23.11 14.47 4.33
C LYS A 166 -22.64 15.54 5.33
N ASP A 167 -22.17 16.69 4.87
CA ASP A 167 -21.64 17.76 5.74
C ASP A 167 -22.65 18.88 5.97
N LEU A 168 -22.57 19.54 7.14
CA LEU A 168 -23.51 20.58 7.58
C LEU A 168 -23.21 21.98 7.02
N PHE A 169 -21.95 22.30 6.74
CA PHE A 169 -21.50 23.64 6.29
C PHE A 169 -20.53 23.61 5.11
N SER A 170 -20.27 22.42 4.56
CA SER A 170 -19.36 22.17 3.43
C SER A 170 -20.00 21.17 2.47
N LYS A 171 -19.28 20.82 1.40
CA LYS A 171 -19.59 19.62 0.61
C LYS A 171 -18.70 18.50 1.10
N SER A 172 -19.18 17.26 0.97
CA SER A 172 -18.37 16.08 1.23
C SER A 172 -17.07 16.05 0.42
N ASP A 173 -16.08 15.36 1.00
CA ASP A 173 -14.74 15.13 0.45
C ASP A 173 -14.61 13.67 -0.04
N PRO A 174 -15.20 13.30 -1.20
CA PRO A 174 -15.26 11.89 -1.62
C PRO A 174 -13.91 11.30 -2.06
N PHE A 175 -13.77 10.01 -1.78
CA PHE A 175 -12.77 9.08 -2.35
C PHE A 175 -13.49 7.77 -2.69
N MET A 176 -12.82 6.89 -3.42
CA MET A 176 -13.34 5.57 -3.79
C MET A 176 -12.34 4.49 -3.40
N GLU A 177 -12.85 3.35 -2.98
CA GLU A 177 -12.08 2.14 -2.73
C GLU A 177 -12.54 1.00 -3.63
N ILE A 178 -11.57 0.22 -4.10
CA ILE A 178 -11.81 -1.00 -4.88
C ILE A 178 -11.36 -2.18 -4.02
N TYR A 179 -12.24 -3.16 -3.88
CA TYR A 179 -11.99 -4.40 -3.16
C TYR A 179 -12.11 -5.60 -4.09
N LYS A 180 -11.18 -6.54 -3.95
CA LYS A 180 -11.25 -7.89 -4.50
C LYS A 180 -11.84 -8.82 -3.45
N THR A 181 -12.83 -9.64 -3.82
CA THR A 181 -13.32 -10.71 -2.93
C THR A 181 -12.44 -11.94 -3.09
N ASN A 182 -11.84 -12.40 -1.99
CA ASN A 182 -10.98 -13.57 -1.91
C ASN A 182 -11.80 -14.87 -1.88
N GLU A 183 -11.13 -16.01 -2.02
CA GLU A 183 -11.77 -17.35 -2.01
C GLU A 183 -12.46 -17.66 -0.69
N ASP A 184 -11.96 -17.12 0.42
CA ASP A 184 -12.55 -17.21 1.75
C ASP A 184 -13.70 -16.20 1.98
N GLN A 185 -14.15 -15.53 0.91
CA GLN A 185 -15.17 -14.46 0.92
C GLN A 185 -14.76 -13.19 1.67
N SER A 186 -13.50 -13.08 2.13
CA SER A 186 -12.99 -11.82 2.67
C SER A 186 -12.81 -10.78 1.57
N ASP A 187 -13.03 -9.52 1.90
CA ASP A 187 -12.76 -8.40 0.99
C ASP A 187 -11.35 -7.85 1.24
N GLN A 188 -10.59 -7.69 0.17
CA GLN A 188 -9.23 -7.18 0.18
C GLN A 188 -9.15 -5.87 -0.58
N LEU A 189 -8.71 -4.80 0.10
CA LEU A 189 -8.48 -3.52 -0.53
C LEU A 189 -7.37 -3.67 -1.59
N VAL A 190 -7.67 -3.31 -2.84
CA VAL A 190 -6.72 -3.34 -3.95
C VAL A 190 -6.35 -1.95 -4.45
N TRP A 191 -7.22 -0.96 -4.23
CA TRP A 191 -6.94 0.43 -4.57
C TRP A 191 -7.78 1.41 -3.77
N ARG A 192 -7.21 2.57 -3.46
CA ARG A 192 -7.90 3.73 -2.92
C ARG A 192 -7.50 4.97 -3.73
N THR A 193 -8.48 5.79 -4.12
CA THR A 193 -8.20 7.06 -4.81
C THR A 193 -7.78 8.15 -3.83
N GLU A 194 -7.31 9.27 -4.36
CA GLU A 194 -7.18 10.51 -3.60
C GLU A 194 -8.56 11.03 -3.13
N VAL A 195 -8.51 11.85 -2.10
CA VAL A 195 -9.67 12.57 -1.56
C VAL A 195 -9.86 13.88 -2.33
N VAL A 196 -11.02 14.06 -2.95
CA VAL A 196 -11.36 15.29 -3.68
C VAL A 196 -12.19 16.20 -2.77
N LYS A 197 -11.60 17.30 -2.30
CA LYS A 197 -12.26 18.16 -1.32
C LYS A 197 -13.45 18.93 -1.88
N ASN A 198 -14.52 19.04 -1.09
CA ASN A 198 -15.70 19.86 -1.32
C ASN A 198 -16.35 19.64 -2.70
N ASN A 199 -16.47 18.40 -3.14
CA ASN A 199 -16.92 18.09 -4.50
C ASN A 199 -17.90 16.92 -4.56
N LEU A 200 -19.14 17.16 -5.01
CA LEU A 200 -20.16 16.12 -5.18
C LEU A 200 -20.16 15.51 -6.59
N ASN A 201 -19.26 15.94 -7.46
CA ASN A 201 -19.07 15.44 -8.82
C ASN A 201 -17.57 15.19 -9.08
N PRO A 202 -16.91 14.36 -8.25
CA PRO A 202 -15.47 14.17 -8.36
C PRO A 202 -15.12 13.44 -9.66
N SER A 203 -13.97 13.80 -10.22
CA SER A 203 -13.22 12.97 -11.16
C SER A 203 -11.88 12.70 -10.49
N TRP A 204 -11.53 11.44 -10.32
CA TRP A 204 -10.27 11.03 -9.71
C TRP A 204 -9.19 10.83 -10.76
N GLU A 205 -7.93 11.00 -10.36
CA GLU A 205 -6.78 10.80 -11.24
C GLU A 205 -6.77 9.38 -11.84
N PRO A 206 -6.42 9.22 -13.13
CA PRO A 206 -6.25 7.91 -13.73
C PRO A 206 -5.17 7.10 -13.02
N PHE A 207 -5.40 5.79 -12.88
CA PHE A 207 -4.44 4.90 -12.25
C PHE A 207 -4.31 3.57 -12.98
N ARG A 208 -3.22 2.85 -12.70
CA ARG A 208 -2.93 1.52 -13.26
C ARG A 208 -2.85 0.48 -12.14
N LEU A 209 -3.43 -0.69 -12.39
CA LEU A 209 -3.37 -1.85 -11.50
C LEU A 209 -2.96 -3.08 -12.30
N SER A 210 -2.11 -3.94 -11.73
CA SER A 210 -1.86 -5.26 -12.30
C SER A 210 -3.13 -6.12 -12.22
N LEU A 211 -3.35 -6.99 -13.21
CA LEU A 211 -4.45 -7.97 -13.16
C LEU A 211 -4.31 -8.90 -11.95
N HIS A 212 -3.07 -9.20 -11.53
CA HIS A 212 -2.80 -9.94 -10.31
C HIS A 212 -3.36 -9.23 -9.07
N SER A 213 -3.00 -7.96 -8.86
CA SER A 213 -3.51 -7.21 -7.71
C SER A 213 -5.01 -7.00 -7.77
N LEU A 214 -5.56 -6.68 -8.95
CA LEU A 214 -6.97 -6.38 -9.12
C LEU A 214 -7.85 -7.61 -8.90
N CYS A 215 -7.51 -8.75 -9.51
CA CYS A 215 -8.40 -9.91 -9.56
C CYS A 215 -7.69 -11.27 -9.46
N SER A 216 -6.43 -11.31 -9.02
CA SER A 216 -5.61 -12.53 -8.99
C SER A 216 -5.54 -13.23 -10.35
N CYS A 217 -5.49 -12.44 -11.42
CA CYS A 217 -5.51 -12.90 -12.82
C CYS A 217 -6.80 -13.67 -13.22
N ASP A 218 -7.85 -13.65 -12.38
CA ASP A 218 -9.17 -14.19 -12.69
C ASP A 218 -10.13 -13.05 -13.04
N VAL A 219 -10.35 -12.84 -14.34
CA VAL A 219 -11.23 -11.77 -14.84
C VAL A 219 -12.70 -11.93 -14.47
N HIS A 220 -13.11 -13.10 -13.97
CA HIS A 220 -14.46 -13.35 -13.48
C HIS A 220 -14.61 -13.10 -11.98
N ARG A 221 -13.51 -12.82 -11.27
CA ARG A 221 -13.52 -12.56 -9.83
C ARG A 221 -14.29 -11.25 -9.55
N PRO A 222 -15.29 -11.27 -8.64
CA PRO A 222 -16.05 -10.07 -8.32
C PRO A 222 -15.19 -8.97 -7.69
N LEU A 223 -15.46 -7.74 -8.12
CA LEU A 223 -14.92 -6.52 -7.52
C LEU A 223 -16.05 -5.75 -6.83
N LYS A 224 -15.74 -5.15 -5.68
CA LYS A 224 -16.62 -4.23 -4.96
C LYS A 224 -16.04 -2.83 -5.01
N PHE A 225 -16.90 -1.84 -5.19
CA PHE A 225 -16.55 -0.43 -5.23
C PHE A 225 -17.31 0.26 -4.10
N LEU A 226 -16.60 0.94 -3.21
CA LEU A 226 -17.15 1.68 -2.07
C LEU A 226 -16.76 3.15 -2.12
#